data_AF-A0A2V5R148-F1
#
_entry.id   AF-A0A2V5R148-F1
#
_cell.length_a   1.000
_cell.length_b   1.000
_cell.length_c   1.000
_cell.angle_alpha   90.00
_cell.angle_beta   90.00
_cell.angle_gamma   90.00
#
_symmetry.space_group_name_H-M   'P 1'
#
loop_
_entity.id
_entity.type
_entity.pdbx_description
1 polymer ?
#
loop_
_entity_poly.entity_id
_entity_poly.type
_entity_poly.pdbx_seq_one_letter_code
_entity_poly.pdbx_strand_id
1 'polypeptide(L)'
;ARAADILGDPHKYRPTSKETADHSLPYCMAVGLADGMVTPLQFKEERVRDQSLIPIMDKIKVVANEEFEALFPKFQPSRVTITTNDGKQYSTRVDVPKGDPRDPMTEEEIAVKFNALGGNVIGKEQCEKLRQCIMNLESAAKLDELLKLTIARA
;
A
#
# COMPACT_ATOMS: atom_id res chain seq x y z
N ALA A 1 -15.17 -15.51 -9.07
CA ALA A 1 -14.32 -15.96 -7.95
C ALA A 1 -14.33 -14.86 -6.89
N ARG A 2 -14.35 -15.21 -5.61
CA ARG A 2 -14.38 -14.21 -4.52
C ARG A 2 -13.00 -13.60 -4.37
N ALA A 3 -12.91 -12.38 -3.84
CA ALA A 3 -11.62 -11.72 -3.65
C ALA A 3 -10.66 -12.57 -2.79
N ALA A 4 -11.18 -13.22 -1.75
CA ALA A 4 -10.41 -14.13 -0.89
C ALA A 4 -9.82 -15.32 -1.66
N ASP A 5 -10.54 -15.87 -2.64
CA ASP A 5 -10.09 -17.03 -3.42
C ASP A 5 -8.95 -16.66 -4.39
N ILE A 6 -8.88 -15.39 -4.81
CA ILE A 6 -7.86 -14.89 -5.75
C ILE A 6 -6.63 -14.37 -5.01
N LEU A 7 -6.85 -13.61 -3.93
CA LEU A 7 -5.79 -12.90 -3.22
C LEU A 7 -5.15 -13.75 -2.11
N GLY A 8 -5.78 -14.86 -1.74
CA GLY A 8 -5.32 -15.80 -0.72
C GLY A 8 -5.12 -17.23 -1.21
N ASP A 9 -4.99 -17.46 -2.52
CA ASP A 9 -4.69 -18.80 -3.04
C ASP A 9 -3.29 -19.29 -2.56
N PRO A 10 -3.03 -20.61 -2.53
CA PRO A 10 -1.78 -21.15 -1.99
C PRO A 10 -0.49 -20.55 -2.58
N HIS A 11 -0.48 -20.13 -3.84
CA HIS A 11 0.70 -19.53 -4.48
C HIS A 11 0.99 -18.13 -3.95
N LYS A 12 -0.01 -17.43 -3.38
CA LYS A 12 0.16 -16.10 -2.77
C LYS A 12 0.96 -16.14 -1.49
N TYR A 13 1.14 -17.31 -0.86
CA TYR A 13 1.91 -17.41 0.36
C TYR A 13 3.43 -17.44 0.13
N ARG A 14 3.88 -17.58 -1.12
CA ARG A 14 5.29 -17.64 -1.51
C ARG A 14 5.52 -16.89 -2.83
N PRO A 15 5.29 -15.57 -2.89
CA PRO A 15 5.61 -14.81 -4.10
C PRO A 15 7.12 -14.80 -4.34
N THR A 16 7.52 -14.80 -5.61
CA THR A 16 8.93 -14.88 -6.04
C THR A 16 9.37 -13.69 -6.89
N SER A 17 8.42 -12.86 -7.31
CA SER A 17 8.63 -11.60 -8.03
C SER A 17 7.74 -10.49 -7.48
N LYS A 18 8.05 -9.26 -7.87
CA LYS A 18 7.22 -8.08 -7.58
C LYS A 18 5.76 -8.27 -8.00
N GLU A 19 5.53 -8.76 -9.21
CA GLU A 19 4.20 -8.95 -9.83
C GLU A 19 3.39 -10.06 -9.15
N THR A 20 4.07 -11.03 -8.53
CA THR A 20 3.39 -12.04 -7.72
C THR A 20 3.11 -11.53 -6.30
N ALA A 21 3.95 -10.63 -5.79
CA ALA A 21 3.86 -10.07 -4.45
C ALA A 21 2.77 -8.99 -4.33
N ASP A 22 2.63 -8.10 -5.31
CA ASP A 22 1.60 -7.05 -5.33
C ASP A 22 0.17 -7.59 -5.47
N HIS A 23 0.02 -8.80 -6.00
CA HIS A 23 -1.24 -9.55 -6.05
C HIS A 23 -1.39 -10.60 -4.94
N SER A 24 -0.60 -10.52 -3.88
CA SER A 24 -0.61 -11.46 -2.77
C SER A 24 -1.02 -10.76 -1.46
N LEU A 25 -2.22 -11.05 -0.97
CA LEU A 25 -2.68 -10.49 0.31
C LEU A 25 -1.84 -10.96 1.52
N PRO A 26 -1.40 -12.23 1.63
CA PRO A 26 -0.51 -12.65 2.71
C PRO A 26 0.79 -11.86 2.76
N TYR A 27 1.43 -11.66 1.60
CA TYR A 27 2.64 -10.84 1.50
C TYR A 27 2.41 -9.39 1.90
N CYS A 28 1.40 -8.72 1.31
CA CYS A 28 1.07 -7.33 1.61
C CYS A 28 0.77 -7.12 3.11
N MET A 29 0.06 -8.07 3.73
CA MET A 29 -0.18 -8.05 5.17
C MET A 29 1.09 -8.30 6.00
N ALA A 30 1.96 -9.21 5.58
CA ALA A 30 3.21 -9.49 6.28
C ALA A 30 4.16 -8.28 6.27
N VAL A 31 4.35 -7.62 5.13
CA VAL A 31 5.18 -6.40 5.07
C VAL A 31 4.51 -5.23 5.78
N GLY A 32 3.18 -5.10 5.71
CA GLY A 32 2.44 -4.09 6.48
C GLY A 32 2.63 -4.25 7.99
N LEU A 33 2.65 -5.49 8.49
CA LEU A 33 2.90 -5.80 9.90
C LEU A 33 4.37 -5.60 10.30
N ALA A 34 5.32 -5.98 9.44
CA ALA A 34 6.75 -5.91 9.75
C ALA A 34 7.32 -4.48 9.64
N ASP A 35 6.89 -3.74 8.61
CA ASP A 35 7.49 -2.44 8.24
C ASP A 35 6.59 -1.26 8.62
N GLY A 36 5.32 -1.52 8.96
CA GLY A 36 4.32 -0.48 9.23
C GLY A 36 3.86 0.27 7.98
N MET A 37 4.27 -0.16 6.78
CA MET A 37 3.94 0.48 5.51
C MET A 37 4.00 -0.49 4.33
N VAL A 38 3.29 -0.13 3.26
CA VAL A 38 3.29 -0.88 1.99
C VAL A 38 3.55 0.10 0.86
N THR A 39 4.82 0.24 0.45
CA THR A 39 5.27 1.16 -0.60
C THR A 39 6.04 0.38 -1.67
N PRO A 40 6.45 0.98 -2.80
CA PRO A 40 7.30 0.28 -3.78
C PRO A 40 8.61 -0.27 -3.20
N LEU A 41 9.10 0.25 -2.07
CA LEU A 41 10.27 -0.29 -1.38
C LEU A 41 10.05 -1.73 -0.91
N GLN A 42 8.84 -2.04 -0.42
CA GLN A 42 8.47 -3.37 0.01
C GLN A 42 8.39 -4.35 -1.17
N PHE A 43 8.22 -3.89 -2.41
CA PHE A 43 8.12 -4.75 -3.59
C PHE A 43 9.44 -4.88 -4.36
N LYS A 44 10.56 -4.43 -3.80
CA LYS A 44 11.88 -4.70 -4.37
C LYS A 44 12.25 -6.17 -4.23
N GLU A 45 13.04 -6.69 -5.17
CA GLU A 45 13.38 -8.11 -5.26
C GLU A 45 13.99 -8.64 -3.96
N GLU A 46 14.89 -7.87 -3.33
CA GLU A 46 15.50 -8.23 -2.06
C GLU A 46 14.48 -8.41 -0.93
N ARG A 47 13.42 -7.58 -0.90
CA ARG A 47 12.40 -7.63 0.13
C ARG A 47 11.35 -8.70 -0.16
N VAL A 48 11.04 -8.96 -1.43
CA VAL A 48 10.14 -10.08 -1.83
C VAL A 48 10.76 -11.42 -1.46
N ARG A 49 12.08 -11.57 -1.59
CA ARG A 49 12.80 -12.81 -1.26
C ARG A 49 13.22 -12.96 0.21
N ASP A 50 12.88 -12.00 1.05
CA ASP A 50 13.25 -12.02 2.45
C ASP A 50 12.55 -13.16 3.21
N GLN A 51 13.32 -14.16 3.62
CA GLN A 51 12.81 -15.33 4.32
C GLN A 51 12.24 -15.01 5.71
N SER A 52 12.57 -13.85 6.30
CA SER A 52 12.00 -13.42 7.59
C SER A 52 10.50 -13.13 7.52
N LEU A 53 9.94 -12.89 6.32
CA LEU A 53 8.51 -12.69 6.11
C LEU A 53 7.72 -14.00 6.10
N ILE A 54 8.36 -15.13 5.82
CA ILE A 54 7.71 -16.45 5.68
C ILE A 54 6.93 -16.82 6.96
N PRO A 55 7.51 -16.77 8.18
CA PRO A 55 6.79 -17.09 9.40
C PRO A 55 5.62 -16.14 9.72
N ILE A 56 5.62 -14.93 9.15
CA ILE A 56 4.52 -13.97 9.30
C ILE A 56 3.40 -14.35 8.32
N MET A 57 3.74 -14.62 7.06
CA MET A 57 2.79 -15.10 6.05
C MET A 57 2.08 -16.39 6.47
N ASP A 58 2.79 -17.31 7.10
CA ASP A 58 2.22 -18.60 7.55
C ASP A 58 1.17 -18.45 8.66
N LYS A 59 1.14 -17.31 9.36
CA LYS A 59 0.11 -17.00 10.36
C LYS A 59 -1.14 -16.34 9.76
N ILE A 60 -1.07 -15.88 8.51
CA ILE A 60 -2.15 -15.14 7.86
C ILE A 60 -3.14 -16.12 7.24
N LYS A 61 -4.42 -15.92 7.52
CA LYS A 61 -5.52 -16.67 6.90
C LYS A 61 -6.44 -15.71 6.17
N VAL A 62 -6.59 -15.91 4.87
CA VAL A 62 -7.54 -15.17 4.05
C VAL A 62 -8.82 -15.97 3.95
N VAL A 63 -9.94 -15.39 4.40
CA VAL A 63 -11.22 -16.09 4.49
C VAL A 63 -12.29 -15.24 3.83
N ALA A 64 -13.09 -15.85 2.95
CA ALA A 64 -14.25 -15.21 2.37
C ALA A 64 -15.32 -14.94 3.42
N ASN A 65 -16.05 -13.83 3.28
CA ASN A 65 -17.08 -13.44 4.22
C ASN A 65 -18.38 -13.11 3.47
N GLU A 66 -19.45 -13.87 3.72
CA GLU A 66 -20.72 -13.72 2.99
C GLU A 66 -21.37 -12.34 3.17
N GLU A 67 -21.22 -11.73 4.36
CA GLU A 67 -21.69 -10.36 4.63
C GLU A 67 -20.99 -9.36 3.71
N PHE A 68 -19.70 -9.55 3.46
CA PHE A 68 -18.91 -8.64 2.62
C PHE A 68 -19.19 -8.85 1.13
N GLU A 69 -19.34 -10.12 0.71
CA GLU A 69 -19.73 -10.45 -0.66
C GLU A 69 -21.09 -9.85 -1.04
N ALA A 70 -22.05 -9.84 -0.10
CA ALA A 70 -23.37 -9.23 -0.30
C ALA A 70 -23.33 -7.71 -0.52
N LEU A 71 -22.24 -7.03 -0.14
CA LEU A 71 -22.06 -5.58 -0.30
C LEU A 71 -21.38 -5.20 -1.63
N PHE A 72 -20.83 -6.18 -2.35
CA PHE A 72 -20.20 -5.96 -3.65
C PHE A 72 -21.24 -5.61 -4.73
N PRO A 73 -20.94 -4.72 -5.70
CA PRO A 73 -19.70 -3.95 -5.88
C PRO A 73 -19.67 -2.62 -5.13
N LYS A 74 -20.74 -2.28 -4.40
CA LYS A 74 -20.88 -0.97 -3.75
C LYS A 74 -19.80 -0.74 -2.70
N PHE A 75 -19.46 -1.77 -1.95
CA PHE A 75 -18.31 -1.79 -1.03
C PHE A 75 -17.48 -3.03 -1.28
N GLN A 76 -16.21 -2.96 -0.89
CA GLN A 76 -15.29 -4.11 -0.87
C GLN A 76 -14.68 -4.22 0.53
N PRO A 77 -15.48 -4.57 1.56
CA PRO A 77 -15.02 -4.54 2.93
C PRO A 77 -13.90 -5.54 3.18
N SER A 78 -13.03 -5.18 4.11
CA SER A 78 -12.05 -6.09 4.70
C SER A 78 -12.09 -5.97 6.21
N ARG A 79 -11.84 -7.08 6.91
CA ARG A 79 -11.65 -7.10 8.37
C ARG A 79 -10.37 -7.84 8.67
N VAL A 80 -9.50 -7.19 9.42
CA VAL A 80 -8.28 -7.82 9.96
C VAL A 80 -8.54 -8.11 11.42
N THR A 81 -8.30 -9.36 11.82
CA THR A 81 -8.30 -9.77 13.23
C THR A 81 -6.92 -10.32 13.57
N ILE A 82 -6.29 -9.75 14.60
CA ILE A 82 -4.99 -10.18 15.11
C ILE A 82 -5.21 -10.80 16.48
N THR A 83 -4.78 -12.06 16.63
CA THR A 83 -4.71 -12.75 17.92
C THR A 83 -3.27 -12.75 18.40
N THR A 84 -3.02 -12.17 19.57
CA THR A 84 -1.69 -12.15 20.20
C THR A 84 -1.39 -13.46 20.93
N ASN A 85 -0.13 -13.68 21.30
CA ASN A 85 0.31 -14.91 21.97
C ASN A 85 -0.33 -15.11 23.36
N ASP A 86 -0.78 -14.03 24.01
CA ASP A 86 -1.55 -14.06 25.28
C ASP A 86 -3.06 -14.26 25.05
N GLY A 87 -3.49 -14.49 23.81
CA GLY A 87 -4.87 -14.78 23.45
C GLY A 87 -5.76 -13.55 23.23
N LYS A 88 -5.26 -12.33 23.43
CA LYS A 88 -6.05 -11.11 23.14
C LYS A 88 -6.30 -10.98 21.66
N GLN A 89 -7.46 -10.42 21.33
CA GLN A 89 -7.87 -10.19 19.95
C GLN A 89 -8.10 -8.71 19.69
N TYR A 90 -7.57 -8.23 18.57
CA TYR A 90 -7.81 -6.90 18.05
C TYR A 90 -8.44 -7.06 16.66
N SER A 91 -9.49 -6.29 16.38
CA SER A 91 -10.18 -6.40 15.10
C SER A 91 -10.59 -5.03 14.58
N THR A 92 -10.33 -4.80 13.29
CA THR A 92 -10.71 -3.58 12.58
C THR A 92 -11.33 -3.96 11.26
N ARG A 93 -12.49 -3.36 10.95
CA ARG A 93 -13.18 -3.46 9.66
C ARG A 93 -13.04 -2.14 8.91
N VAL A 94 -12.77 -2.22 7.62
CA VAL A 94 -12.71 -1.09 6.69
C VAL A 94 -13.62 -1.41 5.51
N ASP A 95 -14.67 -0.62 5.31
CA ASP A 95 -15.62 -0.76 4.21
C ASP A 95 -15.21 0.02 2.96
N VAL A 96 -14.55 1.16 3.19
CA VAL A 96 -14.05 2.10 2.19
C VAL A 96 -12.57 2.29 2.45
N PRO A 97 -11.68 1.85 1.55
CA PRO A 97 -10.24 2.02 1.74
C PRO A 97 -9.84 3.49 1.60
N LYS A 98 -8.80 3.88 2.34
CA LYS A 98 -8.22 5.21 2.23
C LYS A 98 -7.78 5.49 0.79
N GLY A 99 -8.16 6.64 0.26
CA GLY A 99 -7.93 7.05 -1.14
C GLY A 99 -9.11 6.78 -2.09
N ASP A 100 -10.14 6.05 -1.65
CA ASP A 100 -11.45 6.05 -2.34
C ASP A 100 -12.06 7.47 -2.28
N PRO A 101 -12.82 7.93 -3.30
CA PRO A 101 -13.47 9.24 -3.26
C PRO A 101 -14.34 9.49 -2.02
N ARG A 102 -14.84 8.43 -1.36
CA ARG A 102 -15.63 8.50 -0.12
C ARG A 102 -14.77 8.63 1.15
N ASP A 103 -13.48 8.29 1.08
CA ASP A 103 -12.47 8.49 2.14
C ASP A 103 -11.15 8.96 1.51
N PRO A 104 -11.10 10.21 1.01
CA PRO A 104 -9.91 10.72 0.35
C PRO A 104 -8.73 10.79 1.33
N MET A 105 -7.52 10.68 0.77
CA MET A 105 -6.30 10.98 1.53
C MET A 105 -6.24 12.46 1.87
N THR A 106 -5.69 12.80 3.03
CA THR A 106 -5.33 14.18 3.37
C THR A 106 -4.10 14.61 2.55
N GLU A 107 -3.82 15.92 2.53
CA GLU A 107 -2.63 16.44 1.86
C GLU A 107 -1.34 15.84 2.46
N GLU A 108 -1.28 15.67 3.78
CA GLU A 108 -0.14 15.08 4.48
C GLU A 108 0.08 13.62 4.08
N GLU A 109 -0.98 12.83 3.97
CA GLU A 109 -0.91 11.44 3.50
C GLU A 109 -0.45 11.35 2.04
N ILE A 110 -0.95 12.26 1.19
CA ILE A 110 -0.47 12.40 -0.19
C ILE A 110 1.02 12.79 -0.21
N ALA A 111 1.47 13.68 0.68
CA ALA A 111 2.87 14.09 0.79
C ALA A 111 3.78 12.94 1.20
N VAL A 112 3.36 12.11 2.17
CA VAL A 112 4.09 10.89 2.56
C VAL A 112 4.23 9.95 1.37
N LYS A 113 3.13 9.69 0.65
CA LYS A 113 3.13 8.85 -0.57
C LYS A 113 4.04 9.42 -1.65
N PHE A 114 3.95 10.72 -1.92
CA PHE A 114 4.74 11.40 -2.94
C PHE A 114 6.24 11.28 -2.65
N ASN A 115 6.65 11.53 -1.41
CA ASN A 115 8.04 11.41 -0.97
C ASN A 115 8.55 9.97 -1.02
N ALA A 116 7.72 8.98 -0.70
CA ALA A 116 8.09 7.56 -0.81
C ALA A 116 8.36 7.13 -2.27
N LEU A 117 7.63 7.72 -3.23
CA LEU A 117 7.78 7.44 -4.66
C LEU A 117 8.94 8.21 -5.30
N GLY A 118 9.06 9.50 -5.03
CA GLY A 118 10.04 10.38 -5.69
C GLY A 118 11.37 10.49 -4.96
N GLY A 119 11.43 10.20 -3.66
CA GLY A 119 12.59 10.51 -2.82
C GLY A 119 13.90 9.85 -3.27
N ASN A 120 13.82 8.64 -3.82
CA ASN A 120 14.98 7.92 -4.38
C ASN A 120 15.23 8.22 -5.87
N VAL A 121 14.38 9.01 -6.51
CA VAL A 121 14.46 9.34 -7.94
C VAL A 121 15.02 10.75 -8.13
N ILE A 122 14.49 11.72 -7.40
CA ILE A 122 14.87 13.15 -7.51
C ILE A 122 15.39 13.74 -6.20
N GLY A 123 15.42 12.97 -5.12
CA GLY A 123 15.82 13.44 -3.79
C GLY A 123 14.67 14.09 -3.02
N LYS A 124 14.74 14.01 -1.68
CA LYS A 124 13.69 14.51 -0.77
C LYS A 124 13.45 16.02 -0.90
N GLU A 125 14.51 16.81 -1.04
CA GLU A 125 14.40 18.27 -1.17
C GLU A 125 13.68 18.67 -2.46
N GLN A 126 14.00 18.01 -3.57
CA GLN A 126 13.34 18.26 -4.85
C GLN A 126 11.89 17.77 -4.83
N CYS A 127 11.60 16.65 -4.16
CA CYS A 127 10.22 16.20 -3.95
C CYS A 127 9.39 17.24 -3.22
N GLU A 128 9.93 17.84 -2.15
CA GLU A 128 9.18 18.85 -1.39
C GLU A 128 8.93 20.11 -2.22
N LYS A 129 9.94 20.60 -2.96
CA LYS A 129 9.75 21.74 -3.89
C LYS A 129 8.73 21.43 -4.98
N LEU A 130 8.79 20.23 -5.58
CA LEU A 130 7.87 19.81 -6.62
C LEU A 130 6.44 19.70 -6.08
N ARG A 131 6.25 19.12 -4.90
CA ARG A 131 4.95 19.03 -4.23
C ARG A 131 4.37 20.42 -3.99
N GLN A 132 5.13 21.34 -3.40
CA GLN A 132 4.68 22.71 -3.16
C GLN A 132 4.31 23.43 -4.46
N CYS A 133 5.08 23.23 -5.53
CA CYS A 133 4.78 23.80 -6.85
C CYS A 133 3.46 23.24 -7.41
N ILE A 134 3.22 21.93 -7.30
CA ILE A 134 1.96 21.28 -7.74
C ILE A 134 0.76 21.77 -6.93
N MET A 135 0.90 21.88 -5.60
CA MET A 135 -0.21 22.29 -4.72
C MET A 135 -0.60 23.77 -4.85
N ASN A 136 0.24 24.60 -5.49
CA ASN A 136 -0.04 26.01 -5.75
C ASN A 136 -0.10 26.32 -7.26
N LEU A 137 -0.35 25.31 -8.10
CA LEU A 137 -0.24 25.41 -9.55
C LEU A 137 -1.21 26.42 -10.15
N GLU A 138 -2.37 26.61 -9.54
CA GLU A 138 -3.39 27.60 -9.93
C GLU A 138 -2.90 29.04 -9.83
N SER A 139 -1.88 29.29 -9.00
CA SER A 139 -1.26 30.61 -8.83
C SER A 139 -0.05 30.82 -9.76
N ALA A 140 0.36 29.80 -10.52
CA ALA A 140 1.56 29.86 -11.33
C ALA A 140 1.31 30.61 -12.66
N ALA A 141 2.09 31.67 -12.90
CA ALA A 141 2.03 32.39 -14.18
C ALA A 141 2.69 31.63 -15.34
N LYS A 142 3.62 30.70 -15.05
CA LYS A 142 4.36 29.89 -16.02
C LYS A 142 4.67 28.50 -15.45
N LEU A 143 4.93 27.54 -16.32
CA LEU A 143 5.21 26.14 -15.94
C LEU A 143 6.70 25.75 -15.97
N ASP A 144 7.61 26.68 -16.28
CA ASP A 144 9.05 26.41 -16.37
C ASP A 144 9.62 25.79 -15.08
N GLU A 145 9.14 26.24 -13.93
CA GLU A 145 9.58 25.73 -12.62
C GLU A 145 9.12 24.28 -12.41
N LEU A 146 7.85 23.98 -12.69
CA LEU A 146 7.32 22.63 -12.62
C LEU A 146 8.14 21.68 -13.48
N LEU A 147 8.38 22.04 -14.75
CA LEU A 147 9.16 21.22 -15.67
C LEU A 147 10.59 21.00 -15.16
N LYS A 148 11.27 22.04 -14.68
CA LYS A 148 12.61 21.91 -14.08
C LYS A 148 12.63 20.97 -12.88
N LEU A 149 11.60 21.00 -12.04
CA LEU A 149 11.49 20.15 -10.85
C LEU A 149 11.14 18.69 -11.18
N THR A 150 10.56 18.40 -12.34
CA THR A 150 10.27 17.02 -12.77
C THR A 150 11.46 16.29 -13.41
N ILE A 151 12.59 16.97 -13.62
CA ILE A 151 13.80 16.36 -14.21
C ILE A 151 14.67 15.80 -13.09
N ALA A 152 14.95 14.49 -13.14
CA ALA A 152 15.96 13.87 -12.29
C ALA A 152 17.35 14.41 -12.67
N ARG A 153 18.07 14.98 -11.71
CA ARG A 153 19.46 15.39 -11.93
C ARG A 153 20.35 14.17 -11.69
N ALA A 154 21.19 13.87 -12.68
CA ALA A 154 22.19 12.80 -12.62
C ALA A 154 23.24 13.05 -11.54
#